data_AF-A0A401JC26-F1
#
_entry.id   AF-A0A401JC26-F1
#
_cell.length_a   1.000
_cell.length_b   1.000
_cell.length_c   1.000
_cell.angle_alpha   90.00
_cell.angle_beta   90.00
_cell.angle_gamma   90.00
#
_symmetry.space_group_name_H-M   'P 1'
#
loop_
_entity.id
_entity.type
_entity.pdbx_description
1 polymer ?
#
loop_
_entity_poly.entity_id
_entity_poly.type
_entity_poly.pdbx_seq_one_letter_code
_entity_poly.pdbx_strand_id
1 'polypeptide(L)' 'MENDQIMIHVRFAPDGTVATIGECPGALSAQGWFNLLASSTTDCYETLSGGRALFRLPKLQVEQLKSSAA' A
#
# COMPACT_ATOMS: atom_id res chain seq x y z
N MET A 1 -17.93 -4.95 15.98
CA MET A 1 -16.83 -5.49 15.17
C MET A 1 -16.18 -4.28 14.54
N GLU A 2 -15.15 -3.76 15.22
CA GLU A 2 -14.59 -2.45 14.92
C GLU A 2 -13.84 -2.51 13.58
N ASN A 3 -14.07 -1.50 12.75
CA ASN A 3 -13.50 -1.31 11.42
C ASN A 3 -11.97 -1.13 11.53
N ASP A 4 -11.20 -2.21 11.67
CA ASP A 4 -9.74 -2.17 11.69
C ASP A 4 -9.25 -1.93 10.25
N GLN A 5 -9.43 -0.69 9.78
CA GLN A 5 -8.94 -0.22 8.50
C GLN A 5 -7.55 0.38 8.72
N ILE A 6 -6.56 -0.19 8.05
CA ILE A 6 -5.20 0.32 8.04
C ILE A 6 -5.08 1.31 6.90
N MET A 7 -4.47 2.46 7.21
CA MET A 7 -4.08 3.45 6.21
C MET A 7 -2.61 3.25 5.87
N ILE A 8 -2.33 2.79 4.65
CA ILE A 8 -0.97 2.60 4.16
C ILE A 8 -0.57 3.85 3.41
N HIS A 9 0.38 4.61 3.98
CA HIS A 9 0.91 5.81 3.34
C HIS A 9 1.96 5.44 2.30
N VAL A 10 1.85 6.05 1.13
CA VAL A 10 2.76 5.90 0.00
C VAL A 10 3.39 7.25 -0.31
N ARG A 11 4.70 7.26 -0.51
CA ARG A 11 5.45 8.42 -0.96
C ARG A 11 6.14 8.08 -2.27
N PHE A 12 5.96 8.94 -3.25
CA PHE A 12 6.62 8.85 -4.54
C PHE A 12 7.87 9.72 -4.57
N ALA A 13 8.89 9.24 -5.26
CA ALA A 13 10.07 9.99 -5.65
C ALA A 13 9.71 11.00 -6.77
N PRO A 14 10.54 12.03 -6.98
CA PRO A 14 10.36 12.95 -8.11
C PRO A 14 10.44 12.28 -9.50
N ASP A 15 11.00 11.08 -9.57
CA ASP A 15 11.04 10.21 -10.76
C ASP A 15 9.70 9.45 -11.00
N GLY A 16 8.77 9.50 -10.05
CA GLY A 16 7.47 8.81 -10.13
C GLY A 16 7.47 7.39 -9.55
N THR A 17 8.63 6.88 -9.15
CA THR A 17 8.76 5.59 -8.43
C THR A 17 8.36 5.71 -6.96
N VAL A 18 7.96 4.60 -6.33
CA VAL A 18 7.61 4.57 -4.91
C VAL A 18 8.89 4.65 -4.06
N ALA A 19 9.09 5.79 -3.43
CA ALA A 19 10.21 6.03 -2.53
C ALA A 19 10.03 5.30 -1.20
N THR A 20 8.82 5.32 -0.64
CA THR A 20 8.54 4.69 0.66
C THR A 20 7.08 4.30 0.73
N ILE A 21 6.80 3.13 1.30
CA ILE A 21 5.45 2.64 1.53
C ILE A 21 5.38 1.96 2.90
N GLY A 22 4.32 2.27 3.65
CA GLY A 22 4.04 1.60 4.93
C GLY A 22 3.64 0.14 4.73
N GLU A 23 3.65 -0.63 5.82
CA GLU A 23 3.18 -2.03 5.83
C GLU A 23 3.87 -2.94 4.79
N CYS A 24 5.05 -2.55 4.30
CA CYS A 24 5.80 -3.34 3.33
C CYS A 24 6.41 -4.58 4.01
N PRO A 25 6.15 -5.79 3.51
CA PRO A 25 6.88 -6.97 3.97
C PRO A 25 8.36 -6.84 3.55
N GLY A 26 9.29 -7.22 4.42
CA GLY A 26 10.73 -7.09 4.16
C GLY A 26 11.25 -7.90 2.98
N ALA A 27 10.44 -8.85 2.47
CA ALA A 27 10.73 -9.65 1.28
C ALA A 27 10.47 -8.89 -0.04
N LEU A 28 9.66 -7.83 -0.03
CA LEU A 28 9.32 -7.04 -1.23
C LEU A 28 9.95 -5.65 -1.20
N SER A 29 10.32 -5.16 -2.38
CA SER A 29 10.62 -3.74 -2.58
C SER A 29 9.36 -2.90 -2.45
N ALA A 30 9.49 -1.64 -2.02
CA ALA A 30 8.40 -0.69 -1.89
C ALA A 30 7.53 -0.58 -3.17
N GLN A 31 8.18 -0.56 -4.34
CA GLN A 31 7.50 -0.55 -5.63
C GLN A 31 6.73 -1.85 -5.91
N GLY A 32 7.26 -3.00 -5.50
CA GLY A 32 6.60 -4.31 -5.66
C GLY A 32 5.37 -4.41 -4.78
N TRP A 33 5.48 -3.98 -3.52
CA TRP A 33 4.35 -3.91 -2.60
C TRP A 33 3.24 -2.97 -3.10
N PHE A 34 3.61 -1.80 -3.63
CA PHE A 34 2.65 -0.89 -4.25
C PHE A 34 1.92 -1.51 -5.44
N ASN A 35 2.64 -2.17 -6.36
CA ASN A 35 2.01 -2.83 -7.51
C ASN A 35 1.04 -3.93 -7.06
N LEU A 36 1.40 -4.69 -6.03
CA LEU A 36 0.54 -5.75 -5.49
C LEU A 36 -0.73 -5.16 -4.85
N LEU A 37 -0.60 -4.11 -4.04
CA LEU A 37 -1.74 -3.38 -3.48
C LEU A 37 -2.64 -2.80 -4.57
N ALA A 38 -2.06 -2.09 -5.54
CA ALA A 38 -2.78 -1.48 -6.65
C ALA A 38 -3.47 -2.52 -7.54
N SER A 39 -2.87 -3.70 -7.72
CA SER A 39 -3.46 -4.79 -8.50
C SER A 39 -4.51 -5.59 -7.74
N SER A 40 -4.41 -5.66 -6.41
CA SER A 40 -5.30 -6.50 -5.58
C SER A 40 -6.48 -5.73 -4.99
N THR A 41 -6.45 -4.40 -5.07
CA THR A 41 -7.44 -3.53 -4.43
C THR A 41 -8.01 -2.56 -5.46
N THR A 42 -9.33 -2.41 -5.43
CA THR A 42 -10.07 -1.48 -6.28
C THR A 42 -10.82 -0.53 -5.37
N ASP A 43 -10.84 0.76 -5.69
CA ASP A 43 -11.54 1.83 -4.92
C ASP A 43 -10.95 2.16 -3.53
N CYS A 44 -9.83 1.52 -3.15
CA CYS A 44 -9.19 1.74 -1.85
C CYS A 44 -7.98 2.68 -1.91
N TYR A 45 -7.65 3.19 -3.11
CA TYR A 45 -6.49 4.03 -3.37
C TYR A 45 -6.89 5.49 -3.52
N GLU A 46 -6.32 6.37 -2.70
CA GLU A 46 -6.56 7.80 -2.73
C GLU A 46 -5.25 8.53 -3.01
N THR A 47 -5.22 9.31 -4.09
CA THR A 47 -4.02 10.06 -4.49
C THR A 47 -4.04 11.43 -3.83
N LEU A 48 -2.94 11.82 -3.18
CA LEU A 48 -2.78 13.11 -2.53
C LEU A 48 -1.84 14.02 -3.32
N SER A 49 -1.96 15.33 -3.15
CA SER A 49 -1.05 16.29 -3.78
C SER A 49 0.41 16.12 -3.29
N GLY A 50 1.37 16.39 -4.18
CA GLY A 50 2.81 16.40 -3.84
C GLY A 50 3.47 15.02 -3.81
N GLY A 51 3.05 14.09 -4.67
CA GLY A 51 3.67 12.76 -4.77
C GLY A 51 3.39 11.90 -3.54
N ARG A 52 2.19 11.99 -2.99
CA ARG A 52 1.74 11.19 -1.85
C ARG A 52 0.50 10.43 -2.26
N ALA A 53 0.31 9.25 -1.69
CA ALA A 53 -0.96 8.55 -1.79
C ALA A 53 -1.21 7.75 -0.52
N LEU A 54 -2.41 7.25 -0.39
CA LEU A 54 -2.78 6.34 0.68
C LEU A 54 -3.64 5.20 0.14
N PHE A 55 -3.52 4.03 0.78
CA PHE A 55 -4.49 2.96 0.65
C PHE A 55 -5.26 2.82 1.96
N ARG A 56 -6.60 2.74 1.89
CA ARG A 56 -7.46 2.42 3.04
C ARG A 56 -7.99 1.01 2.88
N LEU A 57 -7.42 0.05 3.61
CA LEU A 57 -7.75 -1.36 3.48
C LEU A 57 -8.02 -1.97 4.86
N PRO A 58 -8.97 -2.92 4.98
CA PRO A 58 -9.12 -3.66 6.21
C PRO A 58 -7.84 -4.44 6.53
N LYS A 59 -7.43 -4.44 7.79
CA LYS A 59 -6.23 -5.11 8.30
C LYS A 59 -6.13 -6.56 7.84
N LEU A 60 -7.24 -7.29 7.89
CA LEU A 60 -7.29 -8.68 7.44
C LEU A 60 -6.81 -8.81 5.99
N GLN A 61 -7.23 -7.90 5.10
CA GLN A 61 -6.82 -7.91 3.70
C GLN A 61 -5.33 -7.55 3.55
N VAL A 62 -4.82 -6.59 4.33
CA VAL A 62 -3.39 -6.25 4.34
C VAL A 62 -2.54 -7.45 4.76
N GLU A 63 -2.93 -8.15 5.82
CA GLU A 63 -2.23 -9.33 6.31
C GLU A 63 -2.27 -10.49 5.31
N GLN A 64 -3.42 -10.68 4.63
CA GLN A 64 -3.54 -11.66 3.54
C GLN A 64 -2.61 -11.32 2.36
N LEU A 65 -2.56 -10.05 1.96
CA LEU A 65 -1.69 -9.60 0.86
C LEU A 65 -0.21 -9.75 1.22
N LYS A 66 0.18 -9.43 2.47
CA LYS A 66 1.54 -9.67 2.97
C LYS A 66 1.88 -11.17 2.96
N SER A 67 0.92 -12.02 3.31
CA SER A 67 1.12 -13.48 3.32
C SER A 67 1.27 -14.05 1.91
N SER A 68 0.53 -13.52 0.93
CA SER A 68 0.67 -13.91 -0.50
C SER A 68 1.95 -13.36 -1.16
N ALA A 69 2.57 -12.36 -0.53
CA ALA A 69 3.80 -11.72 -0.98
C ALA A 69 5.08 -12.35 -0.39
N ALA A 70 4.94 -13.30 0.53
CA ALA A 70 6.03 -13.98 1.24
C ALA A 70 6.49 -15.26 0.53
#